data_AF-A0AA35SQJ4-F1
#
_entry.id   AF-A0AA35SQJ4-F1
#
_cell.length_a   1.000
_cell.length_b   1.000
_cell.length_c   1.000
_cell.angle_alpha   90.00
_cell.angle_beta   90.00
_cell.angle_gamma   90.00
#
_symmetry.space_group_name_H-M   'P 1'
#
loop_
_entity.id
_entity.type
_entity.pdbx_description
1 polymer ?
#
loop_
_entity_poly.entity_id
_entity_poly.type
_entity_poly.pdbx_seq_one_letter_code
_entity_poly.pdbx_strand_id
1 'polypeptide(L)'
;MTSDRLWLTSSDEGCHALQFQTLIGPFLSLSGLLLEWAGPTDKLHPRHTPNEALSALTETITQKLNICRNEMFKVLHSVLRCTETRSKALDFFQATLSLNSRRANLHVDRHVVSSDGFMLNLSVVMQKLCDKIKPSMVDPHYLYRPNSRLELTSSETRICCSSKWFTDTQSQLETRGVLSGQVKFPTECFLMTVHCVHLTWTTAIRHLRELRRELYQIRRNLRLGNVPSQVGVA
;
A
#
# COMPACT_ATOMS: atom_id res chain seq x y z
N MET A 1 -6.05 -13.20 -24.81
CA MET A 1 -6.87 -12.76 -23.65
C MET A 1 -6.48 -13.43 -22.33
N THR A 2 -5.38 -14.20 -22.25
CA THR A 2 -4.91 -14.87 -21.02
C THR A 2 -3.75 -14.16 -20.31
N SER A 3 -3.09 -13.20 -20.97
CA SER A 3 -1.86 -12.55 -20.49
C SER A 3 -2.07 -11.50 -19.40
N ASP A 4 -3.28 -10.98 -19.23
CA ASP A 4 -3.57 -9.90 -18.27
C ASP A 4 -3.89 -10.43 -16.87
N ARG A 5 -4.30 -11.71 -16.76
CA ARG A 5 -4.52 -12.38 -15.47
C ARG A 5 -3.26 -12.54 -14.62
N LEU A 6 -2.08 -12.42 -15.23
CA LEU A 6 -0.81 -12.45 -14.50
C LEU A 6 -0.58 -11.18 -13.69
N TRP A 7 -1.08 -10.05 -14.18
CA TRP A 7 -0.84 -8.72 -13.59
C TRP A 7 -2.01 -8.23 -12.78
N LEU A 8 -3.24 -8.49 -13.25
CA LEU A 8 -4.46 -8.00 -12.64
C LEU A 8 -5.42 -9.15 -12.38
N THR A 9 -6.14 -9.03 -11.28
CA THR A 9 -7.29 -9.88 -10.96
C THR A 9 -8.53 -9.34 -11.65
N SER A 10 -9.60 -10.15 -11.69
CA SER A 10 -10.89 -9.58 -12.11
C SER A 10 -11.32 -8.52 -11.08
N SER A 11 -12.07 -7.51 -11.52
CA SER A 11 -12.44 -6.36 -10.68
C SER A 11 -13.21 -6.75 -9.41
N ASP A 12 -13.86 -7.92 -9.41
CA ASP A 12 -14.69 -8.40 -8.30
C ASP A 12 -13.91 -9.19 -7.24
N GLU A 13 -12.68 -9.63 -7.54
CA GLU A 13 -11.92 -10.53 -6.66
C GLU A 13 -11.23 -9.82 -5.46
N GLY A 14 -11.22 -8.49 -5.44
CA GLY A 14 -10.80 -7.67 -4.29
C GLY A 14 -9.30 -7.69 -3.96
N CYS A 15 -8.94 -7.10 -2.82
CA CYS A 15 -7.53 -6.91 -2.42
C CYS A 15 -6.76 -8.23 -2.20
N HIS A 16 -7.43 -9.23 -1.62
CA HIS A 16 -6.78 -10.51 -1.31
C HIS A 16 -6.39 -11.28 -2.56
N ALA A 17 -7.22 -11.28 -3.59
CA ALA A 17 -6.84 -11.88 -4.85
C ALA A 17 -5.63 -11.15 -5.46
N LEU A 18 -5.58 -9.82 -5.38
CA LEU A 18 -4.43 -9.07 -5.86
C LEU A 18 -3.13 -9.50 -5.13
N GLN A 19 -3.21 -9.78 -3.83
CA GLN A 19 -2.08 -10.26 -3.03
C GLN A 19 -1.65 -11.70 -3.34
N PHE A 20 -2.55 -12.60 -3.70
CA PHE A 20 -2.25 -14.03 -3.77
C PHE A 20 -2.34 -14.65 -5.17
N GLN A 21 -3.03 -14.00 -6.09
CA GLN A 21 -3.33 -14.52 -7.44
C GLN A 21 -2.60 -13.76 -8.55
N THR A 22 -1.91 -12.66 -8.24
CA THR A 22 -1.05 -11.96 -9.20
C THR A 22 0.39 -12.46 -9.13
N LEU A 23 1.17 -12.20 -10.19
CA LEU A 23 2.58 -12.61 -10.26
C LEU A 23 3.45 -11.99 -9.16
N ILE A 24 3.19 -10.72 -8.81
CA ILE A 24 4.05 -9.94 -7.90
C ILE A 24 3.48 -9.92 -6.48
N GLY A 25 2.16 -10.06 -6.35
CA GLY A 25 1.44 -10.01 -5.07
C GLY A 25 2.08 -10.85 -3.96
N PRO A 26 2.27 -12.18 -4.16
CA PRO A 26 2.73 -13.08 -3.10
C PRO A 26 4.11 -12.71 -2.55
N PHE A 27 5.00 -12.21 -3.41
CA PHE A 27 6.34 -11.79 -3.00
C PHE A 27 6.33 -10.49 -2.20
N LEU A 28 5.42 -9.57 -2.53
CA LEU A 28 5.19 -8.36 -1.74
C LEU A 28 4.51 -8.69 -0.40
N SER A 29 3.74 -9.77 -0.31
CA SER A 29 3.08 -10.22 0.92
C SER A 29 4.02 -10.84 1.95
N LEU A 30 5.29 -11.08 1.64
CA LEU A 30 6.29 -11.62 2.58
C LEU A 30 6.55 -10.64 3.74
N SER A 31 6.02 -10.95 4.91
CA SER A 31 6.01 -10.05 6.07
C SER A 31 6.56 -10.73 7.31
N GLY A 32 7.30 -9.97 8.12
CA GLY A 32 7.74 -10.37 9.46
C GLY A 32 6.78 -9.96 10.56
N LEU A 33 5.62 -9.37 10.21
CA LEU A 33 4.61 -8.98 11.17
C LEU A 33 3.94 -10.23 11.75
N LEU A 34 4.21 -10.53 13.02
CA LEU A 34 3.65 -11.69 13.71
C LEU A 34 2.10 -11.76 13.66
N LEU A 35 1.43 -10.60 13.58
CA LEU A 35 -0.04 -10.53 13.48
C LEU A 35 -0.58 -11.19 12.20
N GLU A 36 0.25 -11.31 11.17
CA GLU A 36 -0.10 -11.87 9.87
C GLU A 36 0.35 -13.34 9.74
N TRP A 37 1.05 -13.87 10.76
CA TRP A 37 1.59 -15.24 10.75
C TRP A 37 0.67 -16.20 11.52
N ALA A 38 0.16 -17.22 10.82
CA ALA A 38 -0.71 -18.24 11.39
C ALA A 38 0.04 -19.38 12.13
N GLY A 39 1.37 -19.31 12.24
CA GLY A 39 2.17 -20.36 12.87
C GLY A 39 2.27 -20.25 14.40
N PRO A 40 2.92 -21.21 15.08
CA PRO A 40 3.01 -21.24 16.53
C PRO A 40 3.80 -20.04 17.08
N THR A 41 3.09 -19.04 17.61
CA THR A 41 3.68 -17.85 18.24
C THR A 41 4.25 -18.11 19.64
N ASP A 42 4.05 -19.30 20.19
CA ASP A 42 4.45 -19.67 21.54
C ASP A 42 5.94 -19.47 21.83
N LYS A 43 6.80 -19.74 20.84
CA LYS A 43 8.26 -19.56 20.94
C LYS A 43 8.71 -18.10 20.85
N LEU A 44 7.82 -17.20 20.42
CA LEU A 44 8.09 -15.77 20.19
C LEU A 44 7.42 -14.88 21.24
N HIS A 45 6.75 -15.47 22.24
CA HIS A 45 6.13 -14.71 23.31
C HIS A 45 7.18 -13.95 24.13
N PRO A 46 7.07 -12.61 24.26
CA PRO A 46 8.03 -11.80 25.00
C PRO A 46 8.17 -12.15 26.49
N ARG A 47 7.27 -12.98 27.02
CA ARG A 47 7.35 -13.51 28.40
C ARG A 47 8.36 -14.65 28.55
N HIS A 48 8.73 -15.31 27.47
CA HIS A 48 9.60 -16.50 27.47
C HIS A 48 10.95 -16.27 26.78
N THR A 49 11.08 -15.19 26.01
CA THR A 49 12.32 -14.83 25.29
C THR A 49 12.98 -13.61 25.94
N PRO A 50 14.27 -13.69 26.30
CA PRO A 50 15.04 -12.52 26.74
C PRO A 50 15.00 -11.39 25.70
N ASN A 51 15.00 -10.14 26.17
CA ASN A 51 14.95 -8.97 25.28
C ASN A 51 16.07 -8.97 24.22
N GLU A 52 17.26 -9.46 24.57
CA GLU A 52 18.40 -9.59 23.66
C GLU A 52 18.12 -10.56 22.50
N ALA A 53 17.48 -11.70 22.80
CA ALA A 53 17.10 -12.68 21.78
C ALA A 53 16.01 -12.12 20.83
N LEU A 54 15.06 -11.34 21.36
CA LEU A 54 14.06 -10.64 20.55
C LEU A 54 14.69 -9.58 19.63
N SER A 55 15.67 -8.82 20.12
CA SER A 55 16.40 -7.84 19.32
C SER A 55 17.17 -8.51 18.18
N ALA A 56 17.92 -9.58 18.47
CA ALA A 56 18.67 -10.33 17.45
C ALA A 56 17.75 -10.95 16.38
N LEU A 57 16.59 -11.48 16.80
CA LEU A 57 15.59 -12.00 15.87
C LEU A 57 15.00 -10.87 15.00
N THR A 58 14.65 -9.74 15.60
CA THR A 58 14.10 -8.58 14.88
C THR A 58 15.08 -8.07 13.84
N GLU A 59 16.36 -7.99 14.18
CA GLU A 59 17.42 -7.63 13.25
C GLU A 59 17.50 -8.64 12.09
N THR A 60 17.51 -9.93 12.40
CA THR A 60 17.55 -11.00 11.38
C THR A 60 16.36 -10.91 10.42
N ILE A 61 15.14 -10.73 10.95
CA ILE A 61 13.93 -10.58 10.14
C ILE A 61 14.03 -9.33 9.27
N THR A 62 14.47 -8.21 9.84
CA THR A 62 14.61 -6.93 9.12
C THR A 62 15.61 -7.06 7.98
N GLN A 63 16.76 -7.68 8.21
CA GLN A 63 17.77 -7.95 7.19
C GLN A 63 17.19 -8.81 6.05
N LYS A 64 16.50 -9.92 6.37
CA LYS A 64 15.87 -10.79 5.38
C LYS A 64 14.80 -10.07 4.56
N LEU A 65 13.93 -9.29 5.21
CA LEU A 65 12.91 -8.49 4.52
C LEU A 65 13.53 -7.45 3.59
N ASN A 66 14.64 -6.81 4.00
CA ASN A 66 15.34 -5.86 3.15
C ASN A 66 15.95 -6.54 1.92
N ILE A 67 16.47 -7.76 2.05
CA ILE A 67 16.92 -8.56 0.90
C ILE A 67 15.75 -8.83 -0.05
N CYS A 68 14.61 -9.32 0.45
CA CYS A 68 13.41 -9.56 -0.36
C CYS A 68 12.95 -8.29 -1.09
N ARG A 69 12.86 -7.15 -0.40
CA ARG A 69 12.52 -5.84 -1.00
C ARG A 69 13.52 -5.41 -2.07
N ASN A 70 14.81 -5.69 -1.87
CA ASN A 70 15.84 -5.38 -2.85
C ASN A 70 15.68 -6.20 -4.12
N GLU A 71 15.40 -7.50 -4.01
CA GLU A 71 15.13 -8.36 -5.17
C GLU A 71 13.83 -7.96 -5.87
N MET A 72 12.77 -7.64 -5.12
CA MET A 72 11.51 -7.14 -5.69
C MET A 72 11.70 -5.83 -6.45
N PHE A 73 12.51 -4.93 -5.91
CA PHE A 73 12.90 -3.71 -6.64
C PHE A 73 13.59 -4.04 -7.96
N LYS A 74 14.56 -4.97 -7.99
CA LYS A 74 15.25 -5.34 -9.24
C LYS A 74 14.28 -5.92 -10.28
N VAL A 75 13.38 -6.80 -9.85
CA VAL A 75 12.35 -7.40 -10.71
C VAL A 75 11.43 -6.31 -11.28
N LEU A 76 10.81 -5.50 -10.42
CA LEU A 76 9.90 -4.43 -10.85
C LEU A 76 10.61 -3.37 -11.71
N HIS A 77 11.85 -3.02 -11.39
CA HIS A 77 12.65 -2.10 -12.19
C HIS A 77 12.91 -2.66 -13.60
N SER A 78 13.21 -3.96 -13.72
CA SER A 78 13.37 -4.64 -15.02
C SER A 78 12.07 -4.59 -15.83
N VAL A 79 10.95 -4.93 -15.20
CA VAL A 79 9.60 -4.89 -15.81
C VAL A 79 9.24 -3.48 -16.28
N LEU A 80 9.54 -2.45 -15.50
CA LEU A 80 9.27 -1.05 -15.84
C LEU A 80 10.20 -0.52 -16.92
N ARG A 81 11.36 -1.14 -17.16
CA ARG A 81 12.26 -0.77 -18.25
C ARG A 81 11.77 -1.25 -19.62
N CYS A 82 11.03 -2.36 -19.67
CA CYS A 82 10.43 -2.86 -20.91
C CYS A 82 9.12 -2.11 -21.22
N THR A 83 9.00 -1.56 -22.43
CA THR A 83 7.83 -0.77 -22.87
C THR A 83 6.53 -1.56 -22.85
N GLU A 84 6.56 -2.84 -23.21
CA GLU A 84 5.39 -3.72 -23.30
C GLU A 84 4.82 -4.08 -21.92
N THR A 85 5.70 -4.27 -20.92
CA THR A 85 5.30 -4.65 -19.56
C THR A 85 5.12 -3.44 -18.64
N ARG A 86 5.69 -2.29 -18.99
CA ARG A 86 5.58 -1.06 -18.18
C ARG A 86 4.14 -0.67 -17.93
N SER A 87 3.29 -0.63 -18.98
CA SER A 87 1.88 -0.25 -18.80
C SER A 87 1.20 -1.15 -17.79
N LYS A 88 1.38 -2.47 -17.91
CA LYS A 88 0.77 -3.47 -17.02
C LYS A 88 1.23 -3.35 -15.56
N ALA A 89 2.49 -3.03 -15.34
CA ALA A 89 3.01 -2.78 -14.00
C ALA A 89 2.42 -1.49 -13.38
N LEU A 90 2.24 -0.43 -14.19
CA LEU A 90 1.55 0.78 -13.76
C LEU A 90 0.06 0.52 -13.49
N ASP A 91 -0.59 -0.30 -14.31
CA ASP A 91 -1.97 -0.76 -14.09
C ASP A 91 -2.07 -1.54 -12.76
N PHE A 92 -1.13 -2.43 -12.48
CA PHE A 92 -1.06 -3.14 -11.19
C PHE A 92 -0.91 -2.19 -10.00
N PHE A 93 -0.03 -1.18 -10.08
CA PHE A 93 0.09 -0.17 -9.03
C PHE A 93 -1.21 0.61 -8.84
N GLN A 94 -1.82 1.06 -9.93
CA GLN A 94 -3.07 1.80 -9.89
C GLN A 94 -4.22 0.97 -9.28
N ALA A 95 -4.40 -0.27 -9.72
CA ALA A 95 -5.38 -1.19 -9.17
C ALA A 95 -5.14 -1.45 -7.68
N THR A 96 -3.88 -1.66 -7.29
CA THR A 96 -3.50 -1.86 -5.88
C THR A 96 -3.89 -0.66 -5.02
N LEU A 97 -3.62 0.56 -5.49
CA LEU A 97 -3.94 1.79 -4.76
C LEU A 97 -5.45 2.01 -4.67
N SER A 98 -6.18 1.85 -5.79
CA SER A 98 -7.63 2.04 -5.84
C SER A 98 -8.36 1.09 -4.88
N LEU A 99 -8.03 -0.20 -4.92
CA LEU A 99 -8.62 -1.21 -4.04
C LEU A 99 -8.31 -0.94 -2.55
N ASN A 100 -7.19 -0.27 -2.27
CA ASN A 100 -6.73 0.05 -0.92
C ASN A 100 -7.07 1.47 -0.44
N SER A 101 -7.81 2.26 -1.23
CA SER A 101 -8.27 3.61 -0.84
C SER A 101 -8.95 3.64 0.54
N ARG A 102 -9.76 2.61 0.82
CA ARG A 102 -10.48 2.41 2.10
C ARG A 102 -9.57 2.27 3.31
N ARG A 103 -8.27 1.98 3.14
CA ARG A 103 -7.29 1.96 4.24
C ARG A 103 -7.18 3.30 4.95
N ALA A 104 -7.47 4.41 4.26
CA ALA A 104 -7.39 5.75 4.86
C ALA A 104 -8.51 6.02 5.86
N ASN A 105 -9.64 5.31 5.77
CA ASN A 105 -10.83 5.53 6.61
C ASN A 105 -10.54 5.38 8.10
N LEU A 106 -11.37 6.02 8.94
CA LEU A 106 -11.22 5.94 10.40
C LEU A 106 -11.49 4.52 10.93
N HIS A 107 -12.53 3.88 10.40
CA HIS A 107 -12.87 2.49 10.70
C HIS A 107 -12.67 1.67 9.43
N VAL A 108 -11.59 0.90 9.39
CA VAL A 108 -11.22 0.08 8.24
C VAL A 108 -11.58 -1.36 8.56
N ASP A 109 -12.41 -1.98 7.72
CA ASP A 109 -12.52 -3.43 7.70
C ASP A 109 -11.26 -4.03 7.05
N ARG A 110 -10.52 -4.82 7.81
CA ARG A 110 -9.23 -5.39 7.40
C ARG A 110 -9.38 -6.58 6.45
N HIS A 111 -10.57 -7.17 6.35
CA HIS A 111 -10.84 -8.29 5.43
C HIS A 111 -11.03 -7.83 3.97
N VAL A 112 -11.25 -6.54 3.76
CA VAL A 112 -11.49 -5.96 2.41
C VAL A 112 -10.33 -5.12 1.90
N VAL A 113 -9.24 -4.99 2.66
CA VAL A 113 -8.03 -4.27 2.30
C VAL A 113 -6.81 -5.17 2.34
N SER A 114 -5.76 -4.80 1.62
CA SER A 114 -4.48 -5.51 1.68
C SER A 114 -3.90 -5.46 3.10
N SER A 115 -3.16 -6.50 3.47
CA SER A 115 -2.36 -6.58 4.71
C SER A 115 -1.34 -5.44 4.83
N ASP A 116 -0.93 -5.14 6.06
CA ASP A 116 0.05 -4.08 6.32
C ASP A 116 1.42 -4.47 5.78
N GLY A 117 1.83 -5.73 5.95
CA GLY A 117 3.08 -6.27 5.41
C GLY A 117 3.23 -6.03 3.91
N PHE A 118 2.18 -6.36 3.15
CA PHE A 118 2.14 -6.15 1.70
C PHE A 118 2.30 -4.66 1.33
N MET A 119 1.49 -3.79 1.95
CA MET A 119 1.53 -2.36 1.65
C MET A 119 2.87 -1.75 2.05
N LEU A 120 3.47 -2.19 3.17
CA LEU A 120 4.78 -1.71 3.61
C LEU A 120 5.89 -2.09 2.63
N ASN A 121 5.88 -3.33 2.14
CA ASN A 121 6.84 -3.78 1.15
C ASN A 121 6.68 -3.04 -0.17
N LEU A 122 5.45 -2.88 -0.65
CA LEU A 122 5.16 -2.13 -1.87
C LEU A 122 5.64 -0.67 -1.76
N SER A 123 5.31 0.01 -0.65
CA SER A 123 5.72 1.39 -0.38
C SER A 123 7.24 1.56 -0.43
N VAL A 124 8.00 0.66 0.21
CA VAL A 124 9.48 0.72 0.18
C VAL A 124 10.01 0.50 -1.23
N VAL A 125 9.48 -0.47 -1.97
CA VAL A 125 9.93 -0.74 -3.34
C VAL A 125 9.62 0.42 -4.28
N MET A 126 8.42 1.00 -4.19
CA MET A 126 8.01 2.18 -4.97
C MET A 126 8.88 3.40 -4.65
N GLN A 127 9.20 3.65 -3.37
CA GLN A 127 10.14 4.71 -2.98
C GLN A 127 11.52 4.52 -3.64
N LYS A 128 12.03 3.28 -3.69
CA LYS A 128 13.29 2.98 -4.38
C LYS A 128 13.22 3.19 -5.89
N LEU A 129 12.07 2.90 -6.53
CA LEU A 129 11.85 3.20 -7.95
C LEU A 129 11.90 4.71 -8.24
N CYS A 130 11.54 5.52 -7.25
CA CYS A 130 11.58 6.98 -7.35
C CYS A 130 12.95 7.61 -7.03
N ASP A 131 13.95 6.87 -6.57
CA ASP A 131 15.25 7.42 -6.13
C ASP A 131 15.97 8.27 -7.20
N LYS A 132 15.77 7.95 -8.49
CA LYS A 132 16.37 8.69 -9.62
C LYS A 132 15.44 9.74 -10.23
N ILE A 133 14.22 9.90 -9.73
CA ILE A 133 13.26 10.86 -10.25
C ILE A 133 13.52 12.22 -9.61
N LYS A 134 13.93 13.19 -10.44
CA LYS A 134 14.08 14.59 -10.01
C LYS A 134 12.72 15.28 -9.98
N PRO A 135 12.47 16.25 -9.08
CA PRO A 135 11.23 17.02 -9.06
C PRO A 135 10.92 17.71 -10.40
N SER A 136 11.93 18.15 -11.15
CA SER A 136 11.78 18.75 -12.47
C SER A 136 11.24 17.80 -13.55
N MET A 137 11.25 16.49 -13.31
CA MET A 137 10.74 15.47 -14.23
C MET A 137 9.24 15.20 -14.01
N VAL A 138 8.67 15.69 -12.92
CA VAL A 138 7.27 15.46 -12.53
C VAL A 138 6.41 16.59 -13.09
N ASP A 139 5.37 16.23 -13.84
CA ASP A 139 4.41 17.20 -14.36
C ASP A 139 3.48 17.68 -13.24
N PRO A 140 3.49 18.97 -12.87
CA PRO A 140 2.61 19.52 -11.84
C PRO A 140 1.13 19.52 -12.24
N HIS A 141 0.82 19.41 -13.54
CA HIS A 141 -0.55 19.40 -14.04
C HIS A 141 -1.13 17.99 -14.20
N TYR A 142 -0.38 16.95 -13.84
CA TYR A 142 -0.78 15.55 -14.06
C TYR A 142 -2.17 15.21 -13.52
N LEU A 143 -2.47 15.69 -12.31
CA LEU A 143 -3.74 15.43 -11.64
C LEU A 143 -4.96 16.02 -12.37
N TYR A 144 -4.77 17.01 -13.24
CA TYR A 144 -5.85 17.59 -14.05
C TYR A 144 -6.04 16.83 -15.36
N ARG A 145 -5.13 15.93 -15.75
CA ARG A 145 -5.21 15.25 -17.04
C ARG A 145 -6.30 14.16 -17.01
N PRO A 146 -7.11 14.03 -18.08
CA PRO A 146 -8.14 13.00 -18.17
C PRO A 146 -7.58 11.58 -18.26
N ASN A 147 -6.33 11.42 -18.70
CA ASN A 147 -5.62 10.14 -18.77
C ASN A 147 -4.80 9.83 -17.50
N SER A 148 -5.03 10.54 -16.40
CA SER A 148 -4.40 10.22 -15.11
C SER A 148 -4.89 8.87 -14.62
N ARG A 149 -3.94 7.99 -14.27
CA ARG A 149 -4.20 6.72 -13.57
C ARG A 149 -4.63 6.91 -12.13
N LEU A 150 -4.27 8.04 -11.53
CA LEU A 150 -4.74 8.39 -10.19
C LEU A 150 -6.14 8.97 -10.33
N GLU A 151 -7.12 8.17 -9.95
CA GLU A 151 -8.52 8.58 -9.91
C GLU A 151 -8.76 9.41 -8.65
N LEU A 152 -8.86 10.73 -8.81
CA LEU A 152 -9.23 11.62 -7.71
C LEU A 152 -10.73 11.49 -7.48
N THR A 153 -11.12 10.80 -6.42
CA THR A 153 -12.55 10.71 -6.07
C THR A 153 -13.05 12.08 -5.63
N SER A 154 -14.32 12.40 -5.89
CA SER A 154 -14.94 13.66 -5.49
C SER A 154 -14.89 13.94 -3.98
N SER A 155 -14.71 12.89 -3.16
CA SER A 155 -14.58 12.93 -1.71
C SER A 155 -13.17 13.27 -1.21
N GLU A 156 -12.15 13.35 -2.06
CA GLU A 156 -10.79 13.65 -1.62
C GLU A 156 -10.62 15.12 -1.26
N THR A 157 -10.13 15.37 -0.04
CA THR A 157 -9.83 16.72 0.44
C THR A 157 -8.56 17.24 -0.22
N ARG A 158 -8.67 18.36 -0.94
CA ARG A 158 -7.54 19.02 -1.60
C ARG A 158 -7.00 20.18 -0.74
N ILE A 159 -5.69 20.37 -0.74
CA ILE A 159 -5.05 21.47 0.00
C ILE A 159 -5.44 22.80 -0.66
N CYS A 160 -6.07 23.67 0.12
CA CYS A 160 -6.44 25.04 -0.31
C CYS A 160 -7.21 25.09 -1.64
N CYS A 161 -7.98 24.05 -1.97
CA CYS A 161 -8.59 23.90 -3.28
C CYS A 161 -9.99 23.29 -3.14
N SER A 162 -11.00 23.98 -3.66
CA SER A 162 -12.37 23.47 -3.71
C SER A 162 -12.60 22.62 -4.95
N SER A 163 -13.58 21.72 -4.91
CA SER A 163 -13.93 20.91 -6.09
C SER A 163 -14.32 21.75 -7.30
N LYS A 164 -14.99 22.88 -7.08
CA LYS A 164 -15.33 23.83 -8.15
C LYS A 164 -14.08 24.50 -8.75
N TRP A 165 -13.18 24.98 -7.89
CA TRP A 165 -11.94 25.60 -8.37
C TRP A 165 -11.07 24.61 -9.15
N PHE A 166 -11.07 23.34 -8.73
CA PHE A 166 -10.37 22.27 -9.43
C PHE A 166 -10.94 22.05 -10.84
N THR A 167 -12.26 21.92 -10.99
CA THR A 167 -12.91 21.71 -12.29
C THR A 167 -12.77 22.92 -13.21
N ASP A 168 -12.85 24.13 -12.66
CA ASP A 168 -12.66 25.38 -13.42
C ASP A 168 -11.23 25.47 -13.94
N THR A 169 -10.24 25.13 -13.10
CA THR A 169 -8.81 25.11 -13.48
C THR A 169 -8.53 24.04 -14.52
N GLN A 170 -9.10 22.85 -14.38
CA GLN A 170 -8.99 21.78 -15.36
C GLN A 170 -9.48 22.25 -16.73
N SER A 171 -10.67 22.85 -16.80
CA SER A 171 -11.26 23.36 -18.05
C SER A 171 -10.39 24.45 -18.71
N GLN A 172 -9.80 25.33 -17.90
CA GLN A 172 -8.88 26.37 -18.40
C GLN A 172 -7.58 25.77 -18.97
N LEU A 173 -7.02 24.75 -18.32
CA LEU A 173 -5.80 24.07 -18.78
C LEU A 173 -6.05 23.24 -20.04
N GLU A 174 -7.23 22.64 -20.17
CA GLU A 174 -7.68 21.96 -21.40
C GLU A 174 -7.78 22.94 -22.56
N THR A 175 -8.46 24.07 -22.35
CA THR A 175 -8.63 25.13 -23.37
C THR A 175 -7.28 25.69 -23.85
N ARG A 176 -6.30 25.78 -22.95
CA ARG A 176 -4.93 26.23 -23.27
C ARG A 176 -4.06 25.13 -23.92
N GLY A 177 -4.57 23.92 -24.09
CA GLY A 177 -3.83 22.79 -24.65
C GLY A 177 -2.73 22.23 -23.74
N VAL A 178 -2.63 22.66 -22.48
CA VAL A 178 -1.57 22.24 -21.53
C VAL A 178 -1.71 20.76 -21.15
N LEU A 179 -2.96 20.27 -21.13
CA LEU A 179 -3.27 18.88 -20.81
C LEU A 179 -3.16 17.93 -22.01
N SER A 180 -2.82 18.44 -23.20
CA SER A 180 -2.51 17.61 -24.35
C SER A 180 -1.16 16.90 -24.18
N GLY A 181 -1.02 15.71 -24.76
CA GLY A 181 0.23 14.95 -24.77
C GLY A 181 0.25 13.71 -23.89
N GLN A 182 1.28 12.90 -24.09
CA GLN A 182 1.48 11.65 -23.35
C GLN A 182 2.05 11.91 -21.96
N VAL A 183 1.50 11.20 -20.98
CA VAL A 183 2.00 11.20 -19.62
C VAL A 183 3.35 10.48 -19.58
N LYS A 184 4.30 11.06 -18.84
CA LYS A 184 5.63 10.48 -18.65
C LYS A 184 5.64 9.55 -17.44
N PHE A 185 6.31 8.42 -17.57
CA PHE A 185 6.50 7.45 -16.49
C PHE A 185 6.99 8.05 -15.15
N PRO A 186 7.99 8.95 -15.10
CA PRO A 186 8.47 9.50 -13.83
C PRO A 186 7.37 10.23 -13.05
N THR A 187 6.47 10.92 -13.74
CA THR A 187 5.31 11.58 -13.14
C THR A 187 4.37 10.57 -12.50
N GLU A 188 3.97 9.53 -13.25
CA GLU A 188 3.05 8.49 -12.75
C GLU A 188 3.65 7.74 -11.57
N CYS A 189 4.89 7.27 -11.72
CA CYS A 189 5.58 6.52 -10.68
C CYS A 189 5.71 7.35 -9.39
N PHE A 190 6.11 8.62 -9.51
CA PHE A 190 6.26 9.50 -8.36
C PHE A 190 4.93 9.73 -7.63
N LEU A 191 3.88 10.13 -8.35
CA LEU A 191 2.60 10.46 -7.72
C LEU A 191 1.89 9.23 -7.16
N MET A 192 1.96 8.08 -7.84
CA MET A 192 1.47 6.82 -7.28
C MET A 192 2.26 6.40 -6.04
N THR A 193 3.57 6.65 -6.00
CA THR A 193 4.39 6.37 -4.80
C THR A 193 3.96 7.24 -3.63
N VAL A 194 3.71 8.54 -3.85
CA VAL A 194 3.19 9.44 -2.81
C VAL A 194 1.85 8.93 -2.27
N HIS A 195 0.93 8.54 -3.16
CA HIS A 195 -0.36 7.95 -2.77
C HIS A 195 -0.16 6.65 -1.97
N CYS A 196 0.74 5.76 -2.43
CA CYS A 196 1.07 4.51 -1.74
C CYS A 196 1.57 4.76 -0.31
N VAL A 197 2.48 5.72 -0.14
CA VAL A 197 3.04 6.06 1.18
C VAL A 197 1.94 6.52 2.14
N HIS A 198 1.00 7.35 1.67
CA HIS A 198 -0.15 7.78 2.46
C HIS A 198 -1.03 6.61 2.90
N LEU A 199 -1.40 5.73 1.97
CA LEU A 199 -2.22 4.54 2.26
C LEU A 199 -1.50 3.50 3.13
N THR A 200 -0.19 3.65 3.34
CA THR A 200 0.63 2.69 4.07
C THR A 200 1.10 3.21 5.43
N TRP A 201 1.94 4.25 5.50
CA TRP A 201 2.60 4.63 6.76
C TRP A 201 1.59 5.21 7.74
N THR A 202 0.72 6.10 7.28
CA THR A 202 -0.31 6.71 8.12
C THR A 202 -1.26 5.66 8.69
N THR A 203 -1.66 4.70 7.85
CA THR A 203 -2.64 3.66 8.21
C THR A 203 -2.02 2.56 9.08
N ALA A 204 -0.78 2.13 8.79
CA ALA A 204 -0.07 1.12 9.57
C ALA A 204 0.32 1.63 10.97
N ILE A 205 0.78 2.89 11.09
CA ILE A 205 1.06 3.50 12.40
C ILE A 205 -0.22 3.63 13.22
N ARG A 206 -1.34 4.01 12.59
CA ARG A 206 -2.65 4.07 13.25
C ARG A 206 -3.08 2.69 13.74
N HIS A 207 -2.97 1.67 12.90
CA HIS A 207 -3.26 0.28 13.29
C HIS A 207 -2.44 -0.18 14.49
N LEU A 208 -1.12 0.05 14.47
CA LEU A 208 -0.25 -0.34 15.57
C LEU A 208 -0.66 0.33 16.90
N ARG A 209 -1.09 1.59 16.85
CA ARG A 209 -1.59 2.31 18.02
C ARG A 209 -2.92 1.74 18.52
N GLU A 210 -3.83 1.36 17.61
CA GLU A 210 -5.10 0.71 17.94
C GLU A 210 -4.87 -0.64 18.63
N LEU A 211 -4.09 -1.53 18.02
CA LEU A 211 -3.72 -2.83 18.60
C LEU A 211 -3.08 -2.67 19.99
N ARG A 212 -2.20 -1.68 20.16
CA ARG A 212 -1.58 -1.40 21.46
C ARG A 212 -2.62 -1.02 22.51
N ARG A 213 -3.61 -0.19 22.17
CA ARG A 213 -4.71 0.19 23.08
C ARG A 213 -5.59 -1.02 23.42
N GLU A 214 -5.96 -1.82 22.42
CA GLU A 214 -6.76 -3.03 22.61
C GLU A 214 -6.04 -4.03 23.53
N LEU A 215 -4.74 -4.26 23.32
CA LEU A 215 -3.93 -5.10 24.20
C LEU A 215 -3.89 -4.58 25.65
N TYR A 216 -3.80 -3.27 25.87
CA TYR A 216 -3.91 -2.70 27.22
C TYR A 216 -5.28 -2.94 27.84
N GLN A 217 -6.36 -2.78 27.06
CA GLN A 217 -7.72 -2.99 27.52
C GLN A 217 -7.98 -4.47 27.87
N ILE A 218 -7.56 -5.40 27.01
CA ILE A 218 -7.66 -6.85 27.26
C ILE A 218 -6.88 -7.22 28.52
N ARG A 219 -5.63 -6.75 28.67
CA ARG A 219 -4.84 -7.00 29.88
C ARG A 219 -5.50 -6.44 31.14
N ARG A 220 -6.14 -5.27 31.05
CA ARG A 220 -6.89 -4.67 32.16
C ARG A 220 -8.11 -5.53 32.51
N ASN A 221 -8.91 -5.94 31.54
CA ASN A 221 -10.10 -6.75 31.74
C ASN A 221 -9.76 -8.11 32.37
N LEU A 222 -8.72 -8.78 31.88
CA LEU A 222 -8.22 -10.04 32.44
C LEU A 222 -7.77 -9.89 33.91
N ARG A 223 -7.13 -8.78 34.27
CA ARG A 223 -6.72 -8.50 35.67
C ARG A 223 -7.92 -8.26 36.59
N LEU A 224 -9.01 -7.71 36.06
CA LEU A 224 -10.22 -7.41 36.82
C LEU A 224 -11.17 -8.61 36.92
N GLY A 225 -10.81 -9.78 36.38
CA GLY A 225 -11.70 -10.96 36.35
C GLY A 225 -12.89 -10.82 35.39
N ASN A 226 -13.00 -9.70 34.68
CA ASN A 226 -14.00 -9.48 33.64
C ASN A 226 -13.52 -10.16 32.35
N VAL A 227 -13.56 -11.49 32.33
CA VAL A 227 -13.43 -12.24 31.08
C VAL A 227 -14.67 -11.92 30.26
N PRO A 228 -14.55 -11.36 29.04
CA PRO A 228 -15.71 -11.15 28.20
C PRO A 228 -16.34 -12.52 27.92
N SER A 229 -17.55 -12.71 28.45
CA SER A 229 -18.42 -13.84 28.14
C SER A 229 -18.68 -13.85 26.63
N GLN A 230 -18.12 -14.87 25.98
CA GLN A 230 -18.39 -15.34 24.62
C GLN A 230 -18.62 -14.27 23.55
N VAL A 231 -17.63 -14.11 22.67
CA VAL A 231 -17.89 -13.64 21.30
C VAL A 231 -18.81 -14.69 20.66
N GLY A 232 -20.08 -14.33 20.54
CA GLY A 232 -21.09 -15.14 19.86
C GLY A 232 -20.62 -15.43 18.44
N VAL A 233 -20.46 -16.70 18.13
CA VAL A 233 -20.42 -17.21 16.76
C VAL A 233 -21.80 -16.95 16.16
N ALA A 234 -21.87 -16.03 15.20
CA ALA A 234 -22.95 -15.89 14.24
C ALA A 234 -22.35 -15.38 12.93
#